data_AF-A0A422QQ49-F1
#
_entry.id   AF-A0A422QQ49-F1
#
_cell.length_a   1.000
_cell.length_b   1.000
_cell.length_c   1.000
_cell.angle_alpha   90.00
_cell.angle_beta   90.00
_cell.angle_gamma   90.00
#
_symmetry.space_group_name_H-M   'P 1'
#
loop_
_entity.id
_entity.type
_entity.pdbx_description
1 polymer ?
#
loop_
_entity_poly.entity_id
_entity_poly.type
_entity_poly.pdbx_seq_one_letter_code
_entity_poly.pdbx_strand_id
1 'polypeptide(L)'
;MTRKKILGSHVKRLLSGVSMHGRRHLTEVETDLLQTELLLEEAIDKLTASFMAVHTAVGARQEAIERLLEGGAPTPEDRILLSSMSGEVGTHVNTAITSMQFQDMTAQLIERTLRRVAGLRDFLGTLSEHGADIAPETDSDEIVERLGKVSMALAIQSLELRSMLRRSVEQKHLESGDVELF
;
A
#
# COMPACT_ATOMS: atom_id res chain seq x y z
N MET A 1 -30.43 20.80 36.54
CA MET A 1 -30.10 20.66 35.10
C MET A 1 -31.16 19.79 34.43
N THR A 2 -31.74 20.23 33.32
CA THR A 2 -32.81 19.51 32.59
C THR A 2 -32.23 18.35 31.76
N ARG A 3 -32.96 17.22 31.65
CA ARG A 3 -32.54 16.02 30.88
C ARG A 3 -32.05 16.33 29.46
N LYS A 4 -32.63 17.35 28.81
CA LYS A 4 -32.25 17.81 27.46
C LYS A 4 -30.79 18.28 27.40
N LYS A 5 -30.33 19.04 28.41
CA LYS A 5 -28.94 19.54 28.50
C LYS A 5 -27.90 18.41 28.57
N ILE A 6 -28.28 17.30 29.19
CA ILE A 6 -27.41 16.13 29.37
C ILE A 6 -27.26 15.37 28.05
N LEU A 7 -28.34 15.22 27.27
CA LEU A 7 -28.30 14.48 26.01
C LEU A 7 -27.42 15.18 24.95
N GLY A 8 -27.62 16.47 24.70
CA GLY A 8 -26.84 17.22 23.72
C GLY A 8 -25.34 17.21 24.02
N SER A 9 -24.98 17.43 25.30
CA SER A 9 -23.58 17.38 25.74
C SER A 9 -22.94 15.98 25.62
N HIS A 10 -23.70 14.91 25.90
CA HIS A 10 -23.22 13.54 25.76
C HIS A 10 -23.01 13.14 24.31
N VAL A 11 -23.95 13.48 23.42
CA VAL A 11 -23.83 13.19 21.98
C VAL A 11 -22.65 13.97 21.40
N LYS A 12 -22.51 15.26 21.70
CA LYS A 12 -21.36 16.07 21.28
C LYS A 12 -20.04 15.43 21.69
N ARG A 13 -19.91 15.06 22.98
CA ARG A 13 -18.69 14.44 23.52
C ARG A 13 -18.38 13.09 22.88
N LEU A 14 -19.39 12.28 22.59
CA LEU A 14 -19.21 10.99 21.92
C LEU A 14 -18.70 11.19 20.49
N LEU A 15 -19.37 12.05 19.71
CA LEU A 15 -18.99 12.31 18.32
C LEU A 15 -17.60 12.94 18.21
N SER A 16 -17.29 13.93 19.06
CA SER A 16 -15.96 14.53 19.12
C SER A 16 -14.90 13.52 19.57
N GLY A 17 -15.24 12.67 20.55
CA GLY A 17 -14.35 11.62 21.05
C GLY A 17 -14.00 10.60 19.96
N VAL A 18 -15.00 10.06 19.27
CA VAL A 18 -14.82 9.09 18.18
C VAL A 18 -14.03 9.71 17.03
N SER A 19 -14.36 10.93 16.63
CA SER A 19 -13.64 11.63 15.56
C SER A 19 -12.18 11.92 15.92
N MET A 20 -11.90 12.37 17.15
CA MET A 20 -10.54 12.67 17.60
C MET A 20 -9.68 11.41 17.72
N HIS A 21 -10.17 10.38 18.41
CA HIS A 21 -9.42 9.13 18.59
C HIS A 21 -9.24 8.40 17.26
N GLY A 22 -10.29 8.37 16.43
CA GLY A 22 -10.20 7.78 15.10
C GLY A 22 -9.17 8.47 14.23
N ARG A 23 -9.13 9.82 14.18
CA ARG A 23 -8.12 10.55 13.42
C ARG A 23 -6.70 10.25 13.89
N ARG A 24 -6.48 10.17 15.22
CA ARG A 24 -5.16 9.82 15.76
C ARG A 24 -4.70 8.44 15.30
N HIS A 25 -5.55 7.43 15.38
CA HIS A 25 -5.22 6.07 14.92
C HIS A 25 -4.99 6.01 13.41
N LEU A 26 -5.72 6.79 12.61
CA LEU A 26 -5.47 6.86 11.17
C LEU A 26 -4.12 7.48 10.85
N THR A 27 -3.69 8.51 11.59
CA THR A 27 -2.34 9.08 11.44
C THR A 27 -1.25 8.07 11.79
N GLU A 28 -1.45 7.25 12.84
CA GLU A 28 -0.53 6.16 13.19
C GLU A 28 -0.45 5.14 12.03
N VAL A 29 -1.60 4.71 11.50
CA VAL A 29 -1.65 3.77 10.37
C VAL A 29 -1.05 4.37 9.09
N GLU A 30 -1.28 5.65 8.79
CA GLU A 30 -0.64 6.35 7.66
C GLU A 30 0.89 6.33 7.81
N THR A 31 1.40 6.57 9.02
CA THR A 31 2.83 6.57 9.31
C THR A 31 3.43 5.18 9.11
N ASP A 32 2.78 4.13 9.62
CA ASP A 32 3.23 2.75 9.46
C ASP A 32 3.21 2.30 7.99
N LEU A 33 2.21 2.74 7.22
CA LEU A 33 2.11 2.44 5.78
C LEU A 33 3.22 3.12 4.98
N LEU A 34 3.50 4.40 5.25
CA LEU A 34 4.61 5.11 4.62
C LEU A 34 5.97 4.50 5.00
N GLN A 35 6.15 4.08 6.25
CA GLN A 35 7.36 3.38 6.66
C GLN A 35 7.51 2.02 5.96
N THR A 36 6.40 1.30 5.79
CA THR A 36 6.40 0.02 5.06
C THR A 36 6.77 0.22 3.58
N GLU A 37 6.29 1.31 2.96
CA GLU A 37 6.66 1.70 1.59
C GLU A 37 8.17 1.95 1.46
N LEU A 38 8.76 2.73 2.38
CA LEU A 38 10.20 3.01 2.41
C LEU A 38 11.05 1.74 2.60
N LEU A 39 10.64 0.85 3.52
CA LEU A 39 11.34 -0.41 3.75
C LEU A 39 11.25 -1.35 2.54
N LEU A 40 10.14 -1.29 1.81
CA LEU A 40 9.96 -2.03 0.58
C LEU A 40 10.91 -1.50 -0.51
N GLU A 41 11.01 -0.18 -0.68
CA GLU A 41 11.97 0.45 -1.61
C GLU A 41 13.43 0.05 -1.27
N GLU A 42 13.82 0.12 -0.01
CA GLU A 42 15.18 -0.27 0.41
C GLU A 42 15.47 -1.75 0.12
N ALA A 43 14.47 -2.62 0.30
CA ALA A 43 14.60 -4.03 -0.04
C ALA A 43 14.77 -4.25 -1.55
N ILE A 44 14.12 -3.43 -2.40
CA ILE A 44 14.29 -3.45 -3.86
C ILE A 44 15.71 -3.07 -4.24
N ASP A 45 16.23 -1.97 -3.70
CA ASP A 45 17.59 -1.51 -4.02
C ASP A 45 18.63 -2.58 -3.69
N LYS A 46 18.45 -3.27 -2.56
CA LYS A 46 19.30 -4.41 -2.16
C LYS A 46 19.16 -5.61 -3.10
N LEU A 47 17.95 -5.94 -3.55
CA LEU A 47 17.72 -7.02 -4.51
C LEU A 47 18.32 -6.71 -5.88
N THR A 48 18.13 -5.49 -6.39
CA THR A 48 18.71 -5.00 -7.64
C THR A 48 20.24 -5.02 -7.57
N ALA A 49 20.83 -4.55 -6.47
CA ALA A 49 22.27 -4.62 -6.27
C ALA A 49 22.80 -6.06 -6.28
N SER A 50 22.07 -6.98 -5.64
CA SER A 50 22.40 -8.42 -5.68
C SER A 50 22.34 -8.98 -7.10
N PHE A 51 21.32 -8.60 -7.89
CA PHE A 51 21.20 -9.00 -9.29
C PHE A 51 22.35 -8.46 -10.16
N MET A 52 22.74 -7.19 -9.98
CA MET A 52 23.88 -6.59 -10.67
C MET A 52 25.21 -7.25 -10.29
N ALA A 53 25.35 -7.69 -9.04
CA ALA A 53 26.51 -8.46 -8.60
C ALA A 53 26.56 -9.84 -9.29
N VAL A 54 25.42 -10.51 -9.44
CA VAL A 54 25.30 -11.76 -10.21
C VAL A 54 25.65 -11.51 -11.69
N HIS A 55 25.09 -10.49 -12.33
CA HIS A 55 25.42 -10.15 -13.72
C HIS A 55 26.92 -9.87 -13.90
N THR A 56 27.53 -9.12 -12.98
CA THR A 56 28.97 -8.83 -13.01
C THR A 56 29.79 -10.11 -12.87
N ALA A 57 29.40 -11.01 -11.96
CA ALA A 57 30.05 -12.30 -11.76
C ALA A 57 29.86 -13.26 -12.95
N VAL A 58 28.75 -13.16 -13.69
CA VAL A 58 28.53 -13.86 -14.97
C VAL A 58 29.41 -13.25 -16.07
N GLY A 59 29.46 -11.93 -16.18
CA GLY A 59 30.27 -11.21 -17.17
C GLY A 59 31.77 -11.48 -17.03
N ALA A 60 32.31 -11.49 -15.81
CA ALA A 60 33.70 -11.84 -15.53
C ALA A 60 34.07 -13.28 -15.94
N ARG A 61 33.06 -14.14 -16.13
CA ARG A 61 33.23 -15.55 -16.52
C ARG A 61 32.99 -15.79 -18.01
N GLN A 62 32.38 -14.82 -18.71
CA GLN A 62 32.28 -14.80 -20.17
C GLN A 62 33.66 -14.76 -20.82
N GLU A 63 34.64 -14.08 -20.21
CA GLU A 63 36.05 -14.09 -20.64
C GLU A 63 36.70 -15.49 -20.59
N ALA A 64 36.23 -16.38 -19.70
CA ALA A 64 36.70 -17.77 -19.66
C ALA A 64 36.06 -18.59 -20.80
N ILE A 65 34.81 -18.30 -21.16
CA ILE A 65 34.11 -18.90 -22.30
C ILE A 65 34.73 -18.42 -23.63
N GLU A 66 35.09 -17.13 -23.76
CA GLU A 66 35.77 -16.61 -24.94
C GLU A 66 37.15 -17.25 -25.15
N ARG A 67 37.94 -17.42 -24.07
CA ARG A 67 39.21 -18.17 -24.12
C ARG A 67 39.04 -19.64 -24.58
N LEU A 68 37.91 -20.26 -24.25
CA LEU A 68 37.56 -21.60 -24.74
C LEU A 68 37.22 -21.60 -26.23
N LEU A 69 36.49 -20.58 -26.70
CA LEU A 69 36.13 -20.40 -28.11
C LEU A 69 37.35 -20.08 -29.00
N GLU A 70 38.39 -19.46 -28.43
CA GLU A 70 39.68 -19.20 -29.10
C GLU A 70 40.59 -20.45 -29.19
N GLY A 71 40.13 -21.62 -28.69
CA GLY A 71 40.85 -22.89 -28.80
C GLY A 71 41.73 -23.26 -27.59
N GLY A 72 41.62 -22.52 -26.48
CA GLY A 72 42.27 -22.86 -25.22
C GLY A 72 41.63 -24.07 -24.53
N ALA A 73 42.43 -24.86 -23.79
CA ALA A 73 41.90 -25.92 -22.95
C ALA A 73 41.40 -25.34 -21.61
N PRO A 74 40.18 -25.68 -21.16
CA PRO A 74 39.66 -25.17 -19.89
C PRO A 74 40.48 -25.74 -18.75
N THR A 75 40.83 -24.90 -17.79
CA THR A 75 41.42 -25.36 -16.55
C THR A 75 40.42 -26.23 -15.78
N PRO A 76 40.88 -27.09 -14.86
CA PRO A 76 39.99 -27.84 -13.98
C PRO A 76 39.03 -26.93 -13.19
N GLU A 77 39.48 -25.72 -12.83
CA GLU A 77 38.68 -24.70 -12.16
C GLU A 77 37.56 -24.17 -13.07
N ASP A 78 37.85 -23.88 -14.34
CA ASP A 78 36.84 -23.42 -15.32
C ASP A 78 35.72 -24.45 -15.51
N ARG A 79 36.05 -25.75 -15.54
CA ARG A 79 35.06 -26.83 -15.72
C ARG A 79 34.09 -26.94 -14.55
N ILE A 80 34.59 -26.81 -13.32
CA ILE A 80 33.76 -26.82 -12.10
C ILE A 80 32.85 -25.58 -12.10
N LEU A 81 33.43 -24.41 -12.39
CA LEU A 81 32.74 -23.12 -12.41
C LEU A 81 31.64 -23.05 -13.48
N LEU A 82 31.86 -23.63 -14.65
CA LEU A 82 30.86 -23.70 -15.73
C LEU A 82 29.74 -24.72 -15.44
N SER A 83 30.02 -25.76 -14.66
CA SER A 83 29.01 -26.80 -14.35
C SER A 83 27.96 -26.36 -13.32
N SER A 84 28.31 -25.44 -12.40
CA SER A 84 27.35 -24.85 -11.45
C SER A 84 26.50 -23.72 -12.07
N MET A 85 26.87 -23.26 -13.27
CA MET A 85 26.42 -22.02 -13.92
C MET A 85 24.91 -21.95 -14.25
N SER A 86 24.34 -23.03 -14.82
CA SER A 86 22.98 -22.98 -15.40
C SER A 86 21.89 -23.05 -14.32
N GLY A 87 22.16 -23.74 -13.21
CA GLY A 87 21.20 -23.87 -12.10
C GLY A 87 21.10 -22.61 -11.24
N GLU A 88 22.24 -21.96 -10.96
CA GLU A 88 22.29 -20.77 -10.09
C GLU A 88 21.68 -19.54 -10.76
N VAL A 89 22.01 -19.28 -12.04
CA VAL A 89 21.48 -18.12 -12.77
C VAL A 89 19.96 -18.22 -12.94
N GLY A 90 19.44 -19.38 -13.37
CA GLY A 90 17.99 -19.57 -13.54
C GLY A 90 17.21 -19.40 -12.22
N THR A 91 17.78 -19.86 -11.11
CA THR A 91 17.20 -19.70 -9.77
C THR A 91 17.18 -18.23 -9.35
N HIS A 92 18.31 -17.52 -9.49
CA HIS A 92 18.40 -16.11 -9.10
C HIS A 92 17.52 -15.19 -9.95
N VAL A 93 17.42 -15.44 -11.26
CA VAL A 93 16.52 -14.69 -12.15
C VAL A 93 15.07 -14.91 -11.78
N ASN A 94 14.65 -16.16 -11.53
CA ASN A 94 13.27 -16.47 -11.12
C ASN A 94 12.93 -15.84 -9.75
N THR A 95 13.85 -15.90 -8.79
CA THR A 95 13.71 -15.21 -7.50
C THR A 95 13.58 -13.70 -7.67
N ALA A 96 14.37 -13.08 -8.55
CA ALA A 96 14.29 -11.64 -8.81
C ALA A 96 12.95 -11.24 -9.44
N ILE A 97 12.49 -11.98 -10.45
CA ILE A 97 11.17 -11.75 -11.10
C ILE A 97 10.05 -11.87 -10.07
N THR A 98 10.04 -12.96 -9.29
CA THR A 98 9.03 -13.18 -8.25
C THR A 98 9.06 -12.09 -7.18
N SER A 99 10.25 -11.60 -6.80
CA SER A 99 10.39 -10.53 -5.81
C SER A 99 9.86 -9.19 -6.32
N MET A 100 10.14 -8.84 -7.59
CA MET A 100 9.59 -7.64 -8.23
C MET A 100 8.05 -7.72 -8.34
N GLN A 101 7.50 -8.89 -8.62
CA GLN A 101 6.04 -9.09 -8.65
C GLN A 101 5.40 -8.94 -7.28
N PHE A 102 5.98 -9.53 -6.23
CA PHE A 102 5.49 -9.37 -4.86
C PHE A 102 5.55 -7.91 -4.41
N GLN A 103 6.57 -7.19 -4.86
CA GLN A 103 6.73 -5.76 -4.60
C GLN A 103 5.66 -4.91 -5.26
N ASP A 104 5.41 -5.07 -6.56
CA ASP A 104 4.35 -4.34 -7.26
C ASP A 104 2.98 -4.58 -6.60
N MET A 105 2.68 -5.83 -6.26
CA MET A 105 1.46 -6.17 -5.51
C MET A 105 1.41 -5.49 -4.14
N THR A 106 2.53 -5.43 -3.41
CA THR A 106 2.59 -4.82 -2.07
C THR A 106 2.44 -3.30 -2.14
N ALA A 107 3.10 -2.64 -3.11
CA ALA A 107 2.98 -1.20 -3.33
C ALA A 107 1.53 -0.82 -3.66
N GLN A 108 0.86 -1.57 -4.54
CA GLN A 108 -0.55 -1.37 -4.85
C GLN A 108 -1.47 -1.56 -3.64
N LEU A 109 -1.19 -2.55 -2.78
CA LEU A 109 -1.94 -2.76 -1.55
C LEU A 109 -1.74 -1.62 -0.54
N ILE A 110 -0.52 -1.10 -0.40
CA ILE A 110 -0.21 0.05 0.45
C ILE A 110 -0.95 1.28 -0.06
N GLU A 111 -0.83 1.61 -1.35
CA GLU A 111 -1.48 2.77 -1.95
C GLU A 111 -3.02 2.68 -1.77
N ARG A 112 -3.60 1.50 -1.97
CA ARG A 112 -5.02 1.26 -1.75
C ARG A 112 -5.41 1.44 -0.28
N THR A 113 -4.56 1.03 0.65
CA THR A 113 -4.80 1.18 2.07
C THR A 113 -4.69 2.64 2.48
N LEU A 114 -3.71 3.39 1.98
CA LEU A 114 -3.60 4.84 2.15
C LEU A 114 -4.85 5.56 1.66
N ARG A 115 -5.36 5.23 0.46
CA ARG A 115 -6.63 5.79 -0.04
C ARG A 115 -7.83 5.49 0.86
N ARG A 116 -7.90 4.28 1.44
CA ARG A 116 -8.95 3.92 2.41
C ARG A 116 -8.84 4.72 3.69
N VAL A 117 -7.62 4.89 4.20
CA VAL A 117 -7.35 5.63 5.43
C VAL A 117 -7.68 7.10 5.24
N ALA A 118 -7.30 7.71 4.12
CA ALA A 118 -7.67 9.08 3.76
C ALA A 118 -9.20 9.25 3.70
N GLY A 119 -9.92 8.34 3.03
CA GLY A 119 -11.38 8.39 2.99
C GLY A 119 -12.04 8.22 4.37
N LEU A 120 -11.47 7.39 5.24
CA LEU A 120 -11.96 7.24 6.62
C LEU A 120 -11.64 8.48 7.47
N ARG A 121 -10.53 9.17 7.19
CA ARG A 121 -10.18 10.43 7.85
C ARG A 121 -11.17 11.53 7.46
N ASP A 122 -11.53 11.62 6.19
CA ASP A 122 -12.53 12.58 5.70
C ASP A 122 -13.91 12.28 6.32
N PHE A 123 -14.29 11.01 6.41
CA PHE A 123 -15.49 10.54 7.12
C PHE A 123 -15.52 11.02 8.59
N LEU A 124 -14.40 10.89 9.31
CA LEU A 124 -14.29 11.37 10.68
C LEU A 124 -14.27 12.90 10.78
N GLY A 125 -13.82 13.60 9.73
CA GLY A 125 -13.95 15.04 9.56
C GLY A 125 -15.42 15.46 9.52
N THR A 126 -16.20 14.87 8.61
CA THR A 126 -17.66 15.08 8.51
C THR A 126 -18.36 14.85 9.84
N LEU A 127 -18.00 13.76 10.54
CA LEU A 127 -18.55 13.43 11.86
C LEU A 127 -18.25 14.51 12.91
N SER A 128 -17.03 15.08 12.88
CA SER A 128 -16.60 16.15 13.78
C SER A 128 -17.38 17.43 13.54
N GLU A 129 -17.54 17.82 12.28
CA GLU A 129 -18.20 19.07 11.88
C GLU A 129 -19.65 19.07 12.31
N HIS A 130 -20.40 18.04 11.93
CA HIS A 130 -21.81 17.93 12.29
C HIS A 130 -22.04 17.73 13.80
N GLY A 131 -21.09 17.09 14.48
CA GLY A 131 -21.11 16.96 15.93
C GLY A 131 -20.80 18.26 16.67
N ALA A 132 -20.03 19.17 16.08
CA ALA A 132 -19.66 20.45 16.68
C ALA A 132 -20.88 21.37 16.84
N ASP A 133 -21.81 21.30 15.88
CA ASP A 133 -23.01 22.14 15.85
C ASP A 133 -24.07 21.72 16.89
N ILE A 134 -23.91 20.56 17.55
CA ILE A 134 -24.78 20.14 18.65
C ILE A 134 -24.39 20.94 19.90
N ALA A 135 -25.24 21.89 20.29
CA ALA A 135 -25.14 22.61 21.55
C ALA A 135 -25.72 21.78 22.71
N PRO A 136 -25.32 22.04 23.97
CA PRO A 136 -25.94 21.39 25.13
C PRO A 136 -27.45 21.59 25.18
N GLU A 137 -27.93 22.76 24.75
CA GLU A 137 -29.33 23.17 24.79
C GLU A 137 -30.17 22.66 23.61
N THR A 138 -29.54 21.97 22.65
CA THR A 138 -30.21 21.46 21.43
C THR A 138 -31.36 20.53 21.80
N ASP A 139 -32.51 20.73 21.16
CA ASP A 139 -33.67 19.90 21.43
C ASP A 139 -33.46 18.46 20.93
N SER A 140 -34.16 17.49 21.54
CA SER A 140 -34.02 16.09 21.17
C SER A 140 -34.41 15.82 19.72
N ASP A 141 -35.46 16.49 19.21
CA ASP A 141 -35.92 16.30 17.83
C ASP A 141 -34.90 16.86 16.83
N GLU A 142 -34.28 18.00 17.18
CA GLU A 142 -33.21 18.62 16.40
C GLU A 142 -31.92 17.78 16.42
N ILE A 143 -31.59 17.14 17.55
CA ILE A 143 -30.47 16.18 17.64
C ILE A 143 -30.72 14.99 16.71
N VAL A 144 -31.94 14.44 16.69
CA VAL A 144 -32.30 13.31 15.81
C VAL A 144 -32.19 13.72 14.34
N GLU A 145 -32.69 14.90 13.96
CA GLU A 145 -32.57 15.40 12.59
C GLU A 145 -31.09 15.53 12.17
N ARG A 146 -30.25 16.08 13.05
CA ARG A 146 -28.81 16.24 12.80
C ARG A 146 -28.09 14.89 12.68
N LEU A 147 -28.40 13.93 13.55
CA LEU A 147 -27.86 12.57 13.43
C LEU A 147 -28.33 11.88 12.13
N GLY A 148 -29.55 12.17 11.67
CA GLY A 148 -30.04 11.75 10.36
C GLY A 148 -29.21 12.32 9.21
N LYS A 149 -28.89 13.63 9.25
CA LYS A 149 -28.00 14.28 8.26
C LYS A 149 -26.61 13.68 8.27
N VAL A 150 -26.04 13.43 9.45
CA VAL A 150 -24.77 12.72 9.61
C VAL A 150 -24.85 11.34 8.95
N SER A 151 -25.84 10.52 9.33
CA SER A 151 -26.00 9.17 8.78
C SER A 151 -26.08 9.18 7.25
N MET A 152 -26.81 10.13 6.67
CA MET A 152 -26.93 10.28 5.23
C MET A 152 -25.61 10.70 4.57
N ALA A 153 -24.91 11.70 5.11
CA ALA A 153 -23.60 12.14 4.62
C ALA A 153 -22.58 10.99 4.67
N LEU A 154 -22.56 10.24 5.77
CA LEU A 154 -21.71 9.07 5.96
C LEU A 154 -22.03 7.95 4.96
N ALA A 155 -23.32 7.73 4.64
CA ALA A 155 -23.74 6.75 3.65
C ALA A 155 -23.27 7.13 2.22
N ILE A 156 -23.36 8.42 1.86
CA ILE A 156 -22.87 8.94 0.57
C ILE A 156 -21.36 8.76 0.47
N GLN A 157 -20.60 9.22 1.47
CA GLN A 157 -19.14 9.08 1.49
C GLN A 157 -18.68 7.62 1.46
N SER A 158 -19.40 6.71 2.14
CA SER A 158 -19.12 5.27 2.09
C SER A 158 -19.32 4.69 0.68
N LEU A 159 -20.35 5.14 -0.04
CA LEU A 159 -20.60 4.72 -1.42
C LEU A 159 -19.56 5.28 -2.38
N GLU A 160 -19.17 6.54 -2.22
CA GLU A 160 -18.11 7.19 -3.01
C GLU A 160 -16.77 6.50 -2.79
N LEU A 161 -16.38 6.25 -1.54
CA LEU A 161 -15.16 5.52 -1.21
C LEU A 161 -15.17 4.13 -1.85
N ARG A 162 -16.29 3.39 -1.77
CA ARG A 162 -16.44 2.09 -2.44
C ARG A 162 -16.33 2.18 -3.96
N SER A 163 -16.88 3.23 -4.56
CA SER A 163 -16.83 3.47 -6.01
C SER A 163 -15.42 3.80 -6.48
N MET A 164 -14.73 4.71 -5.80
CA MET A 164 -13.32 5.06 -6.07
C MET A 164 -12.41 3.83 -5.93
N LEU A 165 -12.61 3.01 -4.90
CA LEU A 165 -11.86 1.77 -4.70
C LEU A 165 -12.16 0.68 -5.73
N ARG A 166 -13.31 0.74 -6.43
CA ARG A 166 -13.65 -0.18 -7.52
C ARG A 166 -13.06 0.26 -8.85
N ARG A 167 -13.01 1.57 -9.13
CA ARG A 167 -12.44 2.11 -10.38
C ARG A 167 -10.92 1.99 -10.44
N SER A 168 -10.25 1.84 -9.30
CA SER A 168 -8.80 1.89 -9.22
C SER A 168 -8.05 0.61 -9.64
N VAL A 169 -8.73 -0.51 -9.93
CA VAL A 169 -8.03 -1.78 -10.26
C VAL A 169 -8.85 -2.67 -11.23
N GLU A 170 -8.42 -2.75 -12.49
CA GLU A 170 -8.80 -3.83 -13.44
C GLU A 170 -7.60 -4.69 -13.88
N GLN A 171 -6.46 -4.65 -13.19
CA GLN A 171 -5.35 -5.56 -13.50
C GLN A 171 -5.12 -6.54 -12.37
N LYS A 172 -5.43 -7.82 -12.63
CA LYS A 172 -5.28 -8.94 -11.68
C LYS A 172 -4.14 -9.90 -12.04
N HIS A 173 -3.55 -9.76 -13.22
CA HIS A 173 -2.45 -10.60 -13.71
C HIS A 173 -1.52 -9.82 -14.65
N LEU A 174 -0.23 -10.17 -14.61
CA LEU A 174 0.85 -9.57 -15.40
C LEU A 174 0.79 -9.94 -16.91
N GLU A 175 0.01 -10.96 -17.28
CA GLU A 175 -0.19 -11.38 -18.68
C GLU A 175 -1.39 -10.72 -19.37
N SER A 176 -2.22 -9.95 -18.66
CA SER A 176 -3.39 -9.30 -19.24
C SER A 176 -3.49 -7.85 -18.81
N GLY A 177 -2.74 -7.01 -19.51
CA GLY A 177 -3.09 -5.63 -19.77
C GLY A 177 -2.49 -5.34 -21.12
N ASP A 178 -3.32 -5.23 -22.16
CA ASP A 178 -2.87 -4.69 -23.43
C ASP A 178 -2.23 -3.34 -23.13
N VAL A 179 -0.92 -3.25 -23.33
CA VAL A 179 -0.25 -1.97 -23.44
C VAL A 179 -0.81 -1.36 -24.72
N GLU A 180 -1.86 -0.56 -24.60
CA GLU A 180 -2.26 0.35 -25.67
C GLU A 180 -1.09 1.31 -25.89
N LEU A 181 -0.21 0.93 -26.82
CA LEU A 181 0.75 1.82 -27.44
C LEU A 181 -0.03 2.80 -28.32
N PHE A 182 -0.53 3.89 -27.73
CA PHE A 182 -0.78 5.17 -28.40
C PHE A 182 -0.53 6.34 -27.46
#